data_AF-X1SBH6-F1
#
_entry.id   AF-X1SBH6-F1
#
_cell.length_a   1.000
_cell.length_b   1.000
_cell.length_c   1.000
_cell.angle_alpha   90.00
_cell.angle_beta   90.00
_cell.angle_gamma   90.00
#
_symmetry.space_group_name_H-M   'P 1'
#
loop_
_entity.id
_entity.type
_entity.pdbx_description
1 polymer ?
#
loop_
_entity_poly.entity_id
_entity_poly.type
_entity_poly.pdbx_seq_one_letter_code
_entity_poly.pdbx_strand_id
1 'polypeptide(L)'
;MPSLSKSKFLAGWQCPKKLWLDVHEPDLAEPTSAAQQRIFDQGIKVGEIARGYFPGGVLIDADHLHIPDALVQTHEALMNHVDVIFEGA
;
A
#
# COMPACT_ATOMS: atom_id res chain seq x y z
N MET A 1 2.39 19.43 -3.96
CA MET A 1 1.80 18.54 -4.99
C MET A 1 1.31 17.29 -4.29
N PRO A 2 0.12 16.77 -4.61
CA PRO A 2 -0.29 15.46 -4.11
C PRO A 2 0.80 14.44 -4.47
N SER A 3 1.18 13.59 -3.53
CA SER A 3 2.20 12.57 -3.76
C SER A 3 1.75 11.64 -4.89
N LEU A 4 2.69 11.35 -5.80
CA LEU A 4 2.48 10.40 -6.88
C LEU A 4 2.67 8.99 -6.33
N SER A 5 1.58 8.23 -6.24
CA SER A 5 1.61 6.81 -5.89
C SER A 5 1.66 5.94 -7.15
N LYS A 6 1.96 4.66 -6.97
CA LYS A 6 1.87 3.65 -8.05
C LYS A 6 0.46 3.63 -8.68
N SER A 7 -0.58 3.67 -7.86
CA SER A 7 -1.97 3.70 -8.33
C SER A 7 -2.28 4.95 -9.16
N LYS A 8 -1.84 6.14 -8.71
CA LYS A 8 -2.01 7.40 -9.44
C LYS A 8 -1.24 7.43 -10.76
N PHE A 9 -0.01 6.91 -10.78
CA PHE A 9 0.74 6.79 -12.03
C PHE A 9 0.01 5.90 -13.04
N LEU A 10 -0.46 4.73 -12.61
CA LEU A 10 -1.23 3.83 -13.47
C LEU A 10 -2.55 4.45 -13.91
N ALA A 11 -3.25 5.18 -13.03
CA ALA A 11 -4.47 5.89 -13.37
C ALA A 11 -4.22 6.93 -14.48
N GLY A 12 -3.17 7.74 -14.36
CA GLY A 12 -2.81 8.74 -15.36
C GLY A 12 -2.33 8.13 -16.67
N TRP A 13 -1.57 7.04 -16.59
CA TRP A 13 -1.14 6.26 -17.75
C TRP A 13 -2.33 5.66 -18.51
N GLN A 14 -3.31 5.12 -17.80
CA GLN A 14 -4.54 4.57 -18.39
C GLN A 14 -5.42 5.67 -18.99
N CYS A 15 -5.62 6.77 -18.25
CA CYS A 15 -6.48 7.87 -18.63
C CYS A 15 -6.14 9.14 -17.80
N PRO A 16 -5.66 10.22 -18.43
CA PRO A 16 -5.34 11.46 -17.70
C PRO A 16 -6.53 12.04 -16.91
N LYS A 17 -7.75 11.90 -17.44
CA LYS A 17 -8.98 12.35 -16.75
C LYS A 17 -9.23 11.56 -15.46
N LYS A 18 -8.96 10.25 -15.45
CA LYS A 18 -9.10 9.41 -14.26
C LYS A 18 -8.19 9.91 -13.14
N LEU A 19 -6.91 10.11 -13.43
CA LEU A 19 -5.96 10.69 -12.46
C LEU A 19 -6.44 12.06 -11.96
N TRP A 20 -6.95 12.91 -12.84
CA TRP A 20 -7.42 14.23 -12.45
C TRP A 20 -8.59 14.14 -11.46
N LEU A 21 -9.59 13.28 -11.74
CA LEU A 21 -10.72 13.04 -10.83
C LEU A 21 -10.25 12.43 -9.50
N ASP A 22 -9.40 11.40 -9.52
CA ASP A 22 -8.86 10.76 -8.31
C ASP A 22 -8.13 11.75 -7.37
N VAL A 23 -7.57 12.84 -7.92
CA VAL A 23 -6.79 13.83 -7.17
C VAL A 23 -7.60 15.06 -6.77
N HIS A 24 -8.47 15.55 -7.66
CA HIS A 24 -9.13 16.84 -7.50
C HIS A 24 -10.63 16.73 -7.18
N GLU A 25 -11.29 15.67 -7.61
CA GLU A 25 -12.74 15.46 -7.44
C GLU A 25 -13.05 13.97 -7.13
N PRO A 26 -12.57 13.43 -6.00
CA PRO A 26 -12.67 11.99 -5.68
C PRO A 26 -14.10 11.50 -5.56
N ASP A 27 -15.07 12.36 -5.21
CA ASP A 27 -16.49 12.00 -5.17
C ASP A 27 -17.08 11.70 -6.57
N LEU A 28 -16.41 12.14 -7.63
CA LEU A 28 -16.76 11.84 -9.02
C LEU A 28 -15.90 10.72 -9.63
N ALA A 29 -14.89 10.24 -8.90
CA ALA A 29 -14.09 9.10 -9.33
C ALA A 29 -14.92 7.82 -9.28
N GLU A 30 -14.60 6.88 -10.16
CA GLU A 30 -15.30 5.59 -10.17
C GLU A 30 -14.96 4.81 -8.89
N PRO A 31 -15.97 4.39 -8.10
CA PRO A 31 -15.71 3.68 -6.87
C PRO A 31 -15.11 2.29 -7.17
N THR A 32 -14.33 1.78 -6.21
CA THR A 32 -13.80 0.42 -6.32
C THR A 32 -14.96 -0.58 -6.39
N SER A 33 -15.03 -1.33 -7.49
CA SER A 33 -16.09 -2.34 -7.66
C SER A 33 -15.91 -3.51 -6.68
N ALA A 34 -16.99 -4.22 -6.36
CA ALA A 34 -16.91 -5.41 -5.51
C ALA A 34 -15.97 -6.49 -6.08
N ALA A 35 -15.89 -6.61 -7.41
CA ALA A 35 -14.95 -7.52 -8.05
C ALA A 35 -13.50 -7.10 -7.83
N GLN A 36 -13.21 -5.80 -7.96
CA GLN A 36 -11.88 -5.24 -7.72
C GLN A 36 -11.48 -5.35 -6.25
N GLN A 37 -12.41 -5.08 -5.33
CA GLN A 37 -12.17 -5.22 -3.88
C GLN A 37 -11.78 -6.67 -3.52
N ARG A 38 -12.48 -7.67 -4.06
CA ARG A 38 -12.14 -9.09 -3.86
C ARG A 38 -10.71 -9.43 -4.31
N ILE A 39 -10.23 -8.83 -5.39
CA ILE A 39 -8.85 -9.04 -5.86
C ILE A 39 -7.85 -8.45 -4.86
N PHE A 40 -8.12 -7.26 -4.32
CA PHE A 40 -7.29 -6.64 -3.29
C PHE A 40 -7.27 -7.48 -2.01
N ASP A 41 -8.43 -7.90 -1.52
CA ASP A 41 -8.57 -8.73 -0.33
C ASP A 41 -7.82 -10.06 -0.50
N GLN A 42 -7.90 -10.67 -1.68
CA GLN A 42 -7.14 -11.89 -2.00
C GLN A 42 -5.63 -11.63 -1.95
N GLY A 43 -5.16 -10.50 -2.49
CA GLY A 43 -3.75 -10.10 -2.41
C GLY A 43 -3.26 -9.94 -0.98
N ILE A 44 -4.03 -9.25 -0.13
CA ILE A 44 -3.75 -9.10 1.30
C ILE A 44 -3.66 -10.48 1.96
N LYS A 45 -4.62 -11.37 1.65
CA LYS A 45 -4.64 -12.71 2.27
C LYS A 45 -3.43 -13.55 1.88
N VAL A 46 -2.98 -13.47 0.63
CA VAL A 46 -1.75 -14.12 0.18
C VAL A 46 -0.54 -13.55 0.94
N GLY A 47 -0.46 -12.23 1.10
CA GLY A 47 0.59 -11.58 1.89
C GLY A 47 0.64 -12.07 3.35
N GLU A 48 -0.50 -12.14 4.02
CA GLU A 48 -0.62 -12.68 5.38
C GLU A 48 -0.10 -14.12 5.49
N ILE A 49 -0.46 -14.98 4.54
CA ILE A 49 0.00 -16.38 4.50
C ILE A 49 1.50 -16.44 4.22
N ALA A 50 2.00 -15.60 3.30
CA ALA A 50 3.42 -15.53 2.94
C ALA A 50 4.31 -15.20 4.15
N ARG A 51 3.87 -14.29 5.03
CA ARG A 51 4.58 -13.93 6.27
C ARG A 51 4.83 -15.16 7.17
N GLY A 52 3.91 -16.12 7.17
CA GLY A 52 4.04 -17.36 7.93
C GLY A 52 5.21 -18.28 7.50
N TYR A 53 5.74 -18.09 6.28
CA TYR A 53 6.91 -18.84 5.80
C TYR A 53 8.25 -18.28 6.30
N PHE A 54 8.25 -17.09 6.89
CA PHE A 54 9.44 -16.41 7.39
C PHE A 54 9.28 -16.09 8.88
N PRO A 55 9.40 -17.10 9.76
CA PRO A 55 9.25 -16.90 11.19
C PRO A 55 10.31 -15.93 11.73
N GLY A 56 9.90 -15.06 12.66
CA GLY A 56 10.76 -14.03 13.23
C GLY A 56 10.81 -12.71 12.43
N GLY A 57 10.14 -12.64 11.28
CA GLY A 57 10.00 -11.39 10.54
C GLY A 57 9.10 -10.38 11.25
N VAL A 58 9.35 -9.09 11.01
CA VAL A 58 8.61 -7.97 11.61
C VAL A 58 7.75 -7.28 10.56
N LEU A 59 6.48 -7.05 10.90
CA LEU A 59 5.57 -6.26 10.07
C LEU A 59 5.69 -4.78 10.44
N ILE A 60 5.90 -3.93 9.44
CA ILE A 60 5.72 -2.48 9.57
C ILE A 60 4.23 -2.19 9.40
N ASP A 61 3.55 -1.82 10.49
CA ASP A 61 2.08 -1.72 10.52
C ASP A 61 1.54 -0.36 10.07
N ALA A 62 2.41 0.65 9.99
CA ALA A 62 2.05 1.96 9.47
C ALA A 62 1.60 1.86 8.00
N ASP A 63 0.41 2.39 7.71
CA ASP A 63 -0.17 2.39 6.37
C ASP A 63 0.46 3.45 5.45
N HIS A 64 0.03 3.46 4.19
CA HIS A 64 0.48 4.42 3.18
C HIS A 64 0.16 5.90 3.46
N LEU A 65 -0.71 6.21 4.43
CA LEU A 65 -0.99 7.57 4.88
C LEU A 65 0.00 8.02 5.98
N HIS A 66 0.64 7.07 6.66
CA HIS A 66 1.55 7.29 7.79
C HIS A 66 3.01 6.97 7.43
N ILE A 67 3.47 7.44 6.26
CA ILE A 67 4.85 7.20 5.80
C ILE A 67 5.93 7.60 6.83
N PRO A 68 5.84 8.74 7.54
CA PRO A 68 6.82 9.07 8.58
C PRO A 68 6.94 7.99 9.65
N ASP A 69 5.81 7.42 10.09
CA ASP A 69 5.80 6.36 11.11
C ASP A 69 6.37 5.06 10.54
N ALA A 70 6.05 4.73 9.29
CA ALA A 70 6.63 3.58 8.58
C ALA A 70 8.16 3.68 8.49
N LEU A 71 8.70 4.87 8.24
CA LEU A 71 10.15 5.11 8.20
C LEU A 71 10.80 4.89 9.57
N VAL A 72 10.18 5.37 10.65
CA VAL A 72 10.66 5.17 12.02
C VAL A 72 10.67 3.69 12.37
N GLN A 73 9.54 2.99 12.17
CA GLN A 73 9.42 1.56 12.45
C GLN A 73 10.43 0.72 11.64
N THR A 74 10.60 1.06 10.35
CA THR A 74 11.59 0.38 9.49
C THR A 74 13.01 0.61 10.01
N HIS A 75 13.34 1.84 10.41
CA HIS A 75 14.64 2.15 10.98
C HIS A 75 14.91 1.39 12.28
N GLU A 76 13.92 1.31 13.18
CA GLU A 76 14.01 0.53 14.41
C GLU A 76 14.21 -0.96 14.14
N ALA A 77 13.48 -1.55 13.19
CA ALA A 77 13.64 -2.94 12.79
C ALA A 77 15.07 -3.21 12.28
N LEU A 78 15.62 -2.29 11.47
CA LEU A 78 17.00 -2.40 10.98
C LEU A 78 18.03 -2.28 12.11
N MET A 79 17.84 -1.37 13.07
CA MET A 79 18.73 -1.22 14.23
C MET A 79 18.68 -2.43 15.16
N ASN A 80 17.54 -3.11 15.22
CA ASN A 80 17.39 -4.36 15.96
C ASN A 80 17.89 -5.59 15.19
N HIS A 81 18.54 -5.40 14.03
CA HIS A 81 19.08 -6.47 13.19
C HIS A 81 18.04 -7.52 12.80
N VAL A 82 16.81 -7.09 12.51
CA VAL A 82 15.76 -7.97 12.01
C VAL A 82 16.13 -8.43 10.60
N ASP A 83 16.19 -9.74 10.38
CA ASP A 83 16.57 -10.33 9.09
C ASP A 83 15.46 -10.22 8.02
N VAL A 84 14.20 -10.18 8.43
CA VAL A 84 13.04 -10.14 7.53
C VAL A 84 12.07 -9.04 7.96
N ILE A 85 11.82 -8.08 7.07
CA ILE A 85 10.87 -7.00 7.27
C ILE A 85 9.76 -7.13 6.24
N PHE A 86 8.51 -7.08 6.69
CA PHE A 86 7.32 -7.12 5.84
C PHE A 86 6.73 -5.73 5.69
N GLU A 87 6.24 -5.43 4.48
CA GLU A 87 5.49 -4.20 4.22
C GLU A 87 4.07 -4.26 4.83
N GLY A 88 3.64 -3.09 5.32
CA GLY A 88 2.25 -2.80 5.70
C GLY A 88 1.34 -2.65 4.49
N ALA A 89 0.05 -2.45 4.77
CA ALA A 89 -1.00 -2.31 3.75
C ALA A 89 -1.20 -0.87 3.24
#